data_AF-A0A086JTK8-F1
#
_entry.id   AF-A0A086JTK8-F1
#
_cell.length_a   1.000
_cell.length_b   1.000
_cell.length_c   1.000
_cell.angle_alpha   90.00
_cell.angle_beta   90.00
_cell.angle_gamma   90.00
#
_symmetry.space_group_name_H-M   'P 1'
#
loop_
_entity.id
_entity.type
_entity.pdbx_description
1 polymer ?
#
loop_
_entity_poly.entity_id
_entity_poly.type
_entity_poly.pdbx_seq_one_letter_code
_entity_poly.pdbx_strand_id
1 'polypeptide(L)'
;MRMRDFFSSGLLFQNCILVDVLLMTMSLTFIITTARETASTVSTIATFPCYVFFNLVSAYCKEYIDRLTFYVNEHAKTTESRATQLLNDMLPKQVLEEFQQDKLKLAYLHENVTFLFADICGFTSWAKGVDACEVVTMLQKLFAKFDKDSTKFGLYKLCTIGDAYVAVSEPVTAENAVRDCLST
;
A
#
# COMPACT_ATOMS: atom_id res chain seq x y z
N MET A 1 -4.41 12.37 6.79
CA MET A 1 -5.09 11.17 7.34
C MET A 1 -6.42 11.51 8.02
N ARG A 2 -6.50 12.60 8.83
CA ARG A 2 -7.68 12.97 9.64
C ARG A 2 -8.96 13.43 8.90
N MET A 3 -8.90 13.74 7.61
CA MET A 3 -10.07 14.21 6.84
C MET A 3 -10.89 13.07 6.21
N ARG A 4 -10.32 11.86 6.11
CA ARG A 4 -10.98 10.69 5.48
C ARG A 4 -11.80 9.87 6.48
N ASP A 5 -11.40 9.86 7.74
CA ASP A 5 -12.19 9.28 8.85
C ASP A 5 -13.50 10.06 9.07
N PHE A 6 -13.51 11.36 8.71
CA PHE A 6 -14.71 12.19 8.70
C PHE A 6 -15.73 11.72 7.64
N PHE A 7 -15.26 11.26 6.49
CA PHE A 7 -16.12 10.65 5.44
C PHE A 7 -16.62 9.25 5.82
N SER A 8 -15.90 8.52 6.68
CA SER A 8 -16.32 7.22 7.23
C SER A 8 -17.27 7.33 8.43
N SER A 9 -17.44 8.53 8.99
CA SER A 9 -18.42 8.75 10.05
C SER A 9 -19.83 8.70 9.44
N GLY A 10 -20.78 8.05 10.12
CA GLY A 10 -22.20 7.92 9.70
C GLY A 10 -22.97 9.25 9.52
N LEU A 11 -22.25 10.36 9.39
CA LEU A 11 -22.74 11.70 9.10
C LEU A 11 -23.26 11.83 7.66
N LEU A 12 -22.59 11.18 6.69
CA LEU A 12 -23.12 11.08 5.32
C LEU A 12 -24.36 10.19 5.24
N PHE A 13 -24.41 9.12 6.01
CA PHE A 13 -25.60 8.28 6.18
C PHE A 13 -26.76 9.08 6.77
N GLN A 14 -26.50 9.85 7.84
CA GLN A 14 -27.51 10.74 8.43
C GLN A 14 -28.01 11.79 7.43
N ASN A 15 -27.11 12.36 6.62
CA ASN A 15 -27.49 13.33 5.59
C ASN A 15 -28.23 12.70 4.40
N CYS A 16 -27.83 11.51 3.97
CA CYS A 16 -28.47 10.79 2.86
C CYS A 16 -29.89 10.35 3.26
N ILE A 17 -30.05 9.81 4.47
CA ILE A 17 -31.37 9.51 5.04
C ILE A 17 -32.20 10.79 5.19
N LEU A 18 -31.61 11.90 5.64
CA LEU A 18 -32.32 13.16 5.80
C LEU A 18 -32.82 13.69 4.44
N VAL A 19 -31.98 13.65 3.40
CA VAL A 19 -32.35 14.05 2.04
C VAL A 19 -33.45 13.14 1.47
N ASP A 20 -33.33 11.82 1.65
CA ASP A 20 -34.35 10.86 1.19
C ASP A 20 -35.68 11.04 1.93
N VAL A 21 -35.66 11.23 3.25
CA VAL A 21 -36.84 11.53 4.06
C VAL A 21 -37.48 12.87 3.65
N LEU A 22 -36.66 13.88 3.37
CA LEU A 22 -37.15 15.19 2.91
C LEU A 22 -37.84 15.07 1.54
N LEU A 23 -37.25 14.35 0.58
CA LEU A 23 -37.88 14.07 -0.72
C LEU A 23 -39.19 13.27 -0.59
N MET A 24 -39.24 12.32 0.35
CA MET A 24 -40.45 11.56 0.65
C MET A 24 -41.56 12.42 1.27
N THR A 25 -41.23 13.33 2.17
CA THR A 25 -42.23 14.23 2.78
C THR A 25 -42.73 15.29 1.79
N MET A 26 -41.86 15.77 0.89
CA MET A 26 -42.24 16.69 -0.19
C MET A 26 -43.17 16.02 -1.21
N SER A 27 -42.91 14.76 -1.57
CA SER A 27 -43.82 14.01 -2.45
C SER A 27 -45.15 13.67 -1.79
N LEU A 28 -45.16 13.30 -0.50
CA LEU A 28 -46.38 13.03 0.26
C LEU A 28 -47.27 14.28 0.40
N THR A 29 -46.69 15.43 0.73
CA THR A 29 -47.42 16.70 0.86
C THR A 29 -47.96 17.19 -0.48
N PHE A 30 -47.21 17.00 -1.58
CA PHE A 30 -47.66 17.27 -2.94
C PHE A 30 -48.86 16.39 -3.35
N ILE A 31 -48.85 15.11 -2.99
CA ILE A 31 -49.97 14.18 -3.26
C ILE A 31 -51.21 14.58 -2.46
N ILE A 32 -51.08 14.90 -1.16
CA ILE A 32 -52.20 15.29 -0.29
C ILE A 32 -52.86 16.60 -0.76
N THR A 33 -52.07 17.57 -1.21
CA THR A 33 -52.57 18.88 -1.67
C THR A 33 -53.21 18.83 -3.05
N THR A 34 -52.77 17.92 -3.91
CA THR A 34 -53.30 17.75 -5.28
C THR A 34 -54.55 16.85 -5.32
N ALA A 35 -54.75 16.01 -4.31
CA ALA A 35 -55.84 15.04 -4.25
C ALA A 35 -57.21 15.69 -3.92
N ARG A 36 -57.84 16.34 -4.90
CA ARG A 36 -59.31 16.50 -4.92
C ARG A 36 -59.95 15.28 -5.63
N GLU A 37 -60.96 14.71 -4.97
CA GLU A 37 -61.71 13.46 -5.23
C GLU A 37 -61.53 12.77 -6.60
N THR A 38 -60.94 11.57 -6.59
CA THR A 38 -61.12 10.50 -7.62
C THR A 38 -60.65 9.14 -7.04
N ALA A 39 -61.21 8.02 -7.51
CA ALA A 39 -60.91 6.64 -7.08
C ALA A 39 -59.43 6.20 -7.24
N SER A 40 -58.63 6.89 -8.05
CA SER A 40 -57.20 6.63 -8.25
C SER A 40 -56.33 7.02 -7.03
N THR A 41 -56.82 7.90 -6.14
CA THR A 41 -56.07 8.38 -4.97
C THR A 41 -55.78 7.26 -3.96
N VAL A 42 -56.72 6.33 -3.77
CA VAL A 42 -56.56 5.21 -2.82
C VAL A 42 -55.44 4.26 -3.27
N SER A 43 -55.33 4.00 -4.57
CA SER A 43 -54.27 3.16 -5.14
C SER A 43 -52.88 3.80 -4.98
N THR A 44 -52.76 5.11 -5.19
CA THR A 44 -51.48 5.84 -5.03
C THR A 44 -50.99 5.84 -3.59
N ILE A 45 -51.90 6.06 -2.62
CA ILE A 45 -51.59 6.00 -1.19
C ILE A 45 -51.08 4.61 -0.79
N ALA A 46 -51.64 3.54 -1.37
CA ALA A 46 -51.21 2.17 -1.11
C ALA A 46 -49.82 1.84 -1.69
N THR A 47 -49.42 2.46 -2.81
CA THR A 47 -48.11 2.20 -3.46
C THR A 47 -46.93 2.96 -2.84
N PHE A 48 -47.19 4.08 -2.14
CA PHE A 48 -46.16 4.87 -1.46
C PHE A 48 -45.32 4.10 -0.43
N PRO A 49 -45.89 3.31 0.50
CA PRO A 49 -45.09 2.54 1.45
C PRO A 49 -44.17 1.51 0.76
N CYS A 50 -44.58 0.95 -0.38
CA CYS A 50 -43.72 0.05 -1.16
C CYS A 50 -42.51 0.79 -1.74
N TYR A 51 -42.69 2.03 -2.21
CA TYR A 51 -41.60 2.87 -2.69
C TYR A 51 -40.64 3.28 -1.55
N VAL A 52 -41.18 3.67 -0.39
CA VAL A 52 -40.37 3.96 0.81
C VAL A 52 -39.55 2.75 1.23
N PHE A 53 -40.18 1.57 1.28
CA PHE A 53 -39.50 0.34 1.63
C PHE A 53 -38.37 0.00 0.66
N PHE A 54 -38.60 0.11 -0.65
CA PHE A 54 -37.57 -0.14 -1.66
C PHE A 54 -36.39 0.84 -1.55
N ASN A 55 -36.66 2.13 -1.34
CA ASN A 55 -35.60 3.13 -1.13
C ASN A 55 -34.80 2.88 0.14
N LEU A 56 -35.47 2.52 1.25
CA LEU A 56 -34.79 2.19 2.50
C LEU A 56 -33.88 0.97 2.36
N VAL A 57 -34.35 -0.07 1.66
CA VAL A 57 -33.54 -1.25 1.35
C VAL A 57 -32.35 -0.89 0.45
N SER A 58 -32.57 -0.08 -0.59
CA SER A 58 -31.47 0.37 -1.47
C SER A 58 -30.43 1.20 -0.73
N ALA A 59 -30.86 2.12 0.14
CA ALA A 59 -29.97 2.93 0.97
C ALA A 59 -29.15 2.07 1.94
N TYR A 60 -29.80 1.08 2.58
CA TYR A 60 -29.11 0.12 3.45
C TYR A 60 -28.08 -0.72 2.69
N CYS A 61 -28.43 -1.22 1.51
CA CYS A 61 -27.52 -1.98 0.67
C CYS A 61 -26.29 -1.16 0.23
N LYS A 62 -26.47 0.12 -0.14
CA LYS A 62 -25.35 1.01 -0.50
C LYS A 62 -24.39 1.22 0.67
N GLU A 63 -24.90 1.54 1.85
CA GLU A 63 -24.08 1.71 3.07
C GLU A 63 -23.31 0.42 3.40
N TYR A 64 -23.95 -0.73 3.26
CA TYR A 64 -23.29 -2.02 3.48
C TYR A 64 -22.15 -2.26 2.49
N ILE A 65 -22.38 -1.98 1.20
CA ILE A 65 -21.36 -2.13 0.14
C ILE A 65 -20.21 -1.14 0.35
N ASP A 66 -20.49 0.11 0.70
CA ASP A 66 -19.46 1.13 0.92
C ASP A 66 -18.56 0.75 2.10
N ARG A 67 -19.14 0.27 3.21
CA ARG A 67 -18.37 -0.27 4.34
C ARG A 67 -17.51 -1.46 3.93
N LEU A 68 -18.08 -2.42 3.22
CA LEU A 68 -17.34 -3.60 2.76
C LEU A 68 -16.18 -3.19 1.84
N THR A 69 -16.45 -2.29 0.90
CA THR A 69 -15.47 -1.75 -0.04
C THR A 69 -14.34 -1.02 0.70
N PHE A 70 -14.67 -0.27 1.75
CA PHE A 70 -13.67 0.38 2.59
C PHE A 70 -12.76 -0.64 3.28
N TYR A 71 -13.31 -1.67 3.93
CA TYR A 71 -12.52 -2.71 4.59
C TYR A 71 -11.60 -3.43 3.59
N VAL A 72 -12.13 -3.81 2.43
CA VAL A 72 -11.35 -4.47 1.37
C VAL A 72 -10.22 -3.56 0.87
N ASN A 73 -10.51 -2.28 0.62
CA ASN A 73 -9.51 -1.31 0.17
C ASN A 73 -8.42 -1.06 1.22
N GLU A 74 -8.76 -1.04 2.51
CA GLU A 74 -7.79 -0.84 3.58
C GLU A 74 -6.85 -2.05 3.72
N HIS A 75 -7.39 -3.26 3.61
CA HIS A 75 -6.60 -4.49 3.55
C HIS A 75 -5.72 -4.55 2.29
N ALA A 76 -6.25 -4.17 1.13
CA ALA A 76 -5.50 -4.09 -0.12
C ALA A 76 -4.34 -3.09 0.00
N LYS A 77 -4.61 -1.89 0.54
CA LYS A 77 -3.61 -0.83 0.72
C LYS A 77 -2.49 -1.23 1.69
N THR A 78 -2.81 -1.93 2.76
CA THR A 78 -1.80 -2.43 3.72
C THR A 78 -0.88 -3.45 3.05
N THR A 79 -1.47 -4.35 2.26
CA THR A 79 -0.74 -5.37 1.50
C THR A 79 0.15 -4.73 0.44
N GLU A 80 -0.37 -3.74 -0.29
CA GLU A 80 0.36 -2.97 -1.29
C GLU A 80 1.53 -2.18 -0.68
N SER A 81 1.30 -1.49 0.45
CA SER A 81 2.34 -0.74 1.15
C SER A 81 3.47 -1.67 1.62
N ARG A 82 3.14 -2.85 2.15
CA ARG A 82 4.13 -3.83 2.59
C ARG A 82 4.92 -4.40 1.41
N ALA A 83 4.25 -4.74 0.31
CA ALA A 83 4.91 -5.19 -0.91
C ALA A 83 5.86 -4.12 -1.46
N THR A 84 5.42 -2.86 -1.48
CA THR A 84 6.22 -1.72 -1.93
C THR A 84 7.45 -1.48 -1.05
N GLN A 85 7.31 -1.59 0.27
CA GLN A 85 8.44 -1.49 1.19
C GLN A 85 9.46 -2.59 0.96
N LEU A 86 9.02 -3.84 0.87
CA LEU A 86 9.91 -4.97 0.57
C LEU A 86 10.64 -4.81 -0.76
N LEU A 87 9.95 -4.29 -1.78
CA LEU A 87 10.54 -4.05 -3.09
C LEU A 87 11.62 -2.96 -3.04
N ASN A 88 11.38 -1.89 -2.28
CA ASN A 88 12.39 -0.84 -2.02
C ASN A 88 13.62 -1.38 -1.27
N ASP A 89 13.42 -2.32 -0.35
CA ASP A 89 14.51 -2.89 0.43
C ASP A 89 15.33 -3.93 -0.37
N MET A 90 14.71 -4.59 -1.35
CA MET A 90 15.31 -5.67 -2.14
C MET A 90 16.00 -5.18 -3.42
N LEU A 91 15.47 -4.14 -4.08
CA LEU A 91 15.95 -3.71 -5.39
C LEU A 91 16.78 -2.42 -5.29
N PRO A 92 17.85 -2.28 -6.11
CA PRO A 92 18.49 -0.99 -6.32
C PRO A 92 17.49 0.03 -6.88
N LYS A 93 17.63 1.30 -6.50
CA LYS A 93 16.70 2.38 -6.86
C LYS A 93 16.43 2.49 -8.37
N GLN A 94 17.48 2.39 -9.18
CA GLN A 94 17.35 2.47 -10.64
C GLN A 94 16.47 1.34 -11.19
N VAL A 95 16.68 0.10 -10.72
CA VAL A 95 15.90 -1.07 -11.17
C VAL A 95 14.46 -0.95 -10.69
N LEU A 96 14.24 -0.40 -9.49
CA LEU A 96 12.91 -0.15 -8.96
C LEU A 96 12.12 0.86 -9.80
N GLU A 97 12.74 1.98 -10.18
CA GLU A 97 12.10 3.00 -11.03
C GLU A 97 11.76 2.44 -12.42
N GLU A 98 12.66 1.67 -13.02
CA GLU A 98 12.40 1.01 -14.29
C GLU A 98 11.32 -0.08 -14.17
N PHE A 99 11.26 -0.82 -13.05
CA PHE A 99 10.19 -1.77 -12.74
C PHE A 99 8.83 -1.07 -12.64
N GLN A 100 8.75 0.06 -11.95
CA GLN A 100 7.51 0.84 -11.81
C GLN A 100 7.00 1.44 -13.13
N GLN A 101 7.90 1.65 -14.10
CA GLN A 101 7.56 2.17 -15.42
C GLN A 101 7.32 1.08 -16.47
N ASP A 102 7.31 -0.21 -16.09
CA ASP A 102 7.26 -1.35 -17.01
C ASP A 102 8.37 -1.33 -18.08
N LYS A 103 9.57 -0.83 -17.73
CA LYS A 103 10.73 -0.65 -18.63
C LYS A 103 11.97 -1.47 -18.24
N LEU A 104 11.77 -2.51 -17.42
CA LEU A 104 12.83 -3.42 -17.00
C LEU A 104 13.62 -3.97 -18.19
N LYS A 105 14.94 -3.98 -18.06
CA LYS A 105 15.86 -4.59 -19.03
C LYS A 105 16.34 -5.93 -18.51
N LEU A 106 16.53 -6.90 -19.42
CA LEU A 106 17.08 -8.21 -19.06
C LEU A 106 18.55 -8.13 -18.65
N ALA A 107 19.30 -7.18 -19.22
CA ALA A 107 20.70 -6.98 -18.95
C ALA A 107 21.02 -5.49 -18.88
N TYR A 108 21.89 -5.14 -17.94
CA TYR A 108 22.39 -3.80 -17.73
C TYR A 108 23.90 -3.79 -18.00
N LEU A 109 24.34 -2.83 -18.81
CA LEU A 109 25.77 -2.57 -19.03
C LEU A 109 26.18 -1.40 -18.13
N HIS A 110 27.20 -1.62 -17.31
CA HIS A 110 27.77 -0.59 -16.46
C HIS A 110 29.28 -0.55 -16.67
N GLU A 111 29.80 0.61 -17.05
CA GLU A 111 31.23 0.77 -17.37
C GLU A 111 32.09 0.90 -16.11
N ASN A 112 31.57 1.51 -15.05
CA ASN A 112 32.28 1.79 -13.81
C ASN A 112 31.53 1.21 -12.61
N VAL A 113 31.95 0.02 -12.16
CA VAL A 113 31.39 -0.67 -11.00
C VAL A 113 32.52 -1.26 -10.17
N THR A 114 32.43 -1.11 -8.85
CA THR A 114 33.39 -1.69 -7.90
C THR A 114 32.71 -2.79 -7.10
N PHE A 115 33.39 -3.93 -6.96
CA PHE A 115 32.94 -5.04 -6.12
C PHE A 115 33.74 -5.09 -4.80
N LEU A 116 33.03 -5.33 -3.71
CA LEU A 116 33.60 -5.64 -2.40
C LEU A 116 33.41 -7.13 -2.12
N PHE A 117 34.53 -7.82 -1.92
CA PHE A 117 34.57 -9.19 -1.41
C PHE A 117 35.24 -9.17 -0.04
N ALA A 118 34.54 -9.63 0.99
CA ALA A 118 35.07 -9.73 2.34
C ALA A 118 34.79 -11.12 2.90
N ASP A 119 35.84 -11.85 3.28
CA ASP A 119 35.75 -13.21 3.83
C ASP A 119 36.36 -13.27 5.24
N ILE A 120 35.84 -14.16 6.08
CA ILE A 120 36.30 -14.29 7.48
C ILE A 120 37.43 -15.32 7.55
N CYS A 121 38.65 -14.83 7.72
CA CYS A 121 39.82 -15.68 7.85
C CYS A 121 39.66 -16.73 8.98
N GLY A 122 39.77 -18.01 8.63
CA GLY A 122 39.77 -19.13 9.58
C GLY A 122 38.40 -19.52 10.13
N PHE A 123 37.31 -18.93 9.62
CA PHE A 123 35.95 -19.22 10.09
C PHE A 123 35.56 -20.69 9.94
N THR A 124 35.86 -21.34 8.81
CA THR A 124 35.51 -22.76 8.61
C THR A 124 36.07 -23.67 9.69
N SER A 125 37.31 -23.41 10.15
CA SER A 125 37.94 -24.19 11.22
C SER A 125 37.32 -23.91 12.58
N TRP A 126 36.99 -22.65 12.85
CA TRP A 126 36.31 -22.23 14.07
C TRP A 126 34.88 -22.81 14.16
N ALA A 127 34.08 -22.68 13.10
CA ALA A 127 32.69 -23.11 13.05
C ALA A 127 32.52 -24.63 13.23
N LYS A 128 33.53 -25.46 12.94
CA LYS A 128 33.50 -26.92 13.16
C LYS A 128 33.35 -27.32 14.62
N GLY A 129 33.84 -26.49 15.56
CA GLY A 129 33.85 -26.78 16.98
C GLY A 129 32.79 -26.03 17.79
N VAL A 130 31.95 -25.24 17.12
CA VAL A 130 31.00 -24.31 17.76
C VAL A 130 29.58 -24.73 17.42
N ASP A 131 28.65 -24.49 18.34
CA ASP A 131 27.23 -24.77 18.10
C ASP A 131 26.69 -23.92 16.95
N ALA A 132 25.84 -24.52 16.11
CA ALA A 132 25.29 -23.85 14.93
C ALA A 132 24.54 -22.55 15.29
N CYS A 133 23.86 -22.50 16.45
CA CYS A 133 23.14 -21.32 16.90
C CYS A 133 24.11 -20.16 17.21
N GLU A 134 25.25 -20.46 17.83
CA GLU A 134 26.29 -19.46 18.12
C GLU A 134 26.96 -18.95 16.84
N VAL A 135 27.25 -19.84 15.89
CA VAL A 135 27.80 -19.47 14.58
C VAL A 135 26.87 -18.50 13.85
N VAL A 136 25.58 -18.84 13.75
CA VAL A 136 24.57 -18.00 13.08
C VAL A 136 24.41 -16.66 13.82
N THR A 137 24.40 -16.67 15.15
CA THR A 137 24.29 -15.44 15.95
C THR A 137 25.48 -14.51 15.73
N MET A 138 26.70 -15.05 15.59
CA MET A 138 27.90 -14.26 15.30
C MET A 138 27.83 -13.65 13.90
N LEU A 139 27.53 -14.47 12.88
CA LEU A 139 27.38 -14.01 11.50
C LEU A 139 26.30 -12.94 11.37
N GLN A 140 25.14 -13.13 12.01
CA GLN A 140 24.06 -12.17 11.98
C GLN A 140 24.48 -10.80 12.55
N LYS A 141 25.24 -10.78 13.65
CA LYS A 141 25.75 -9.54 14.25
C LYS A 141 26.77 -8.85 13.34
N LEU A 142 27.68 -9.63 12.75
CA LEU A 142 28.71 -9.10 11.84
C LEU A 142 28.09 -8.53 10.56
N PHE A 143 27.24 -9.32 9.89
CA PHE A 143 26.60 -8.89 8.66
C PHE A 143 25.61 -7.75 8.88
N ALA A 144 24.91 -7.68 10.02
CA ALA A 144 24.10 -6.50 10.34
C ALA A 144 24.93 -5.22 10.44
N LYS A 145 26.18 -5.32 10.92
CA LYS A 145 27.11 -4.18 10.94
C LYS A 145 27.60 -3.82 9.54
N PHE A 146 27.96 -4.81 8.73
CA PHE A 146 28.33 -4.60 7.33
C PHE A 146 27.18 -4.01 6.51
N ASP A 147 25.95 -4.46 6.73
CA ASP A 147 24.76 -3.93 6.07
C ASP A 147 24.61 -2.44 6.40
N LYS A 148 24.75 -2.05 7.68
CA LYS A 148 24.72 -0.64 8.08
C LYS A 148 25.82 0.21 7.43
N ASP A 149 27.05 -0.30 7.38
CA ASP A 149 28.18 0.40 6.76
C ASP A 149 28.01 0.46 5.23
N SER A 150 27.51 -0.60 4.60
CA SER A 150 27.24 -0.64 3.16
C SER A 150 26.23 0.43 2.73
N THR A 151 25.13 0.60 3.47
CA THR A 151 24.17 1.69 3.24
C THR A 151 24.83 3.06 3.37
N LYS A 152 25.75 3.23 4.34
CA LYS A 152 26.46 4.51 4.53
C LYS A 152 27.40 4.84 3.37
N PHE A 153 28.04 3.84 2.78
CA PHE A 153 28.97 4.00 1.66
C PHE A 153 28.30 3.91 0.28
N GLY A 154 26.97 3.79 0.21
CA GLY A 154 26.25 3.67 -1.06
C GLY A 154 26.54 2.36 -1.80
N LEU A 155 26.84 1.29 -1.06
CA LEU A 155 27.02 -0.05 -1.60
C LEU A 155 25.71 -0.83 -1.52
N TYR A 156 25.37 -1.53 -2.59
CA TYR A 156 24.28 -2.49 -2.65
C TYR A 156 24.78 -3.88 -2.29
N LYS A 157 24.13 -4.52 -1.31
CA LYS A 157 24.44 -5.90 -0.90
C LYS A 157 23.96 -6.86 -1.98
N LEU A 158 24.89 -7.61 -2.56
CA LEU A 158 24.58 -8.57 -3.62
C LEU A 158 24.15 -9.92 -3.03
N CYS A 159 25.00 -10.50 -2.18
CA CYS A 159 24.73 -11.76 -1.51
C CYS A 159 25.73 -12.03 -0.38
N THR A 160 25.42 -13.05 0.42
CA THR A 160 26.37 -13.69 1.34
C THR A 160 26.60 -15.12 0.86
N ILE A 161 27.86 -15.56 0.84
CA ILE A 161 28.24 -16.91 0.43
C ILE A 161 28.99 -17.54 1.61
N GLY A 162 28.26 -18.24 2.48
CA GLY A 162 28.83 -18.73 3.74
C GLY A 162 29.26 -17.57 4.65
N ASP A 163 30.55 -17.51 4.93
CA ASP A 163 31.28 -16.47 5.67
C ASP A 163 31.70 -15.26 4.82
N ALA A 164 31.58 -15.35 3.49
CA ALA A 164 31.89 -14.25 2.60
C ALA A 164 30.71 -13.30 2.40
N TYR A 165 30.99 -12.00 2.42
CA TYR A 165 30.08 -10.90 2.13
C TYR A 165 30.43 -10.26 0.80
N VAL A 166 29.43 -10.11 -0.09
CA VAL A 166 29.58 -9.53 -1.42
C VAL A 166 28.67 -8.33 -1.59
N ALA A 167 29.26 -7.19 -1.93
CA ALA A 167 28.53 -5.96 -2.22
C ALA A 167 29.11 -5.27 -3.47
N VAL A 168 28.33 -4.38 -4.05
CA VAL A 168 28.66 -3.68 -5.30
C VAL A 168 28.32 -2.20 -5.17
N SER A 169 29.13 -1.32 -5.75
CA SER A 169 28.78 0.11 -5.82
C SER A 169 27.51 0.32 -6.65
N GLU A 170 26.64 1.23 -6.23
CA GLU A 170 25.53 1.66 -7.09
C GLU A 170 26.08 2.20 -8.43
N PRO A 171 25.49 1.81 -9.57
CA PRO A 171 25.93 2.31 -10.86
C PRO A 171 25.73 3.82 -10.97
N VAL A 172 26.76 4.52 -11.46
CA VAL A 172 26.69 5.96 -11.69
C VAL A 172 25.72 6.24 -12.83
N THR A 173 24.53 6.72 -12.49
CA THR A 173 23.58 7.33 -13.44
C THR A 173 23.84 8.82 -13.54
N ALA A 174 23.39 9.44 -14.65
CA ALA A 174 23.57 10.87 -14.88
C ALA A 174 23.02 11.74 -13.72
N GLU A 175 21.98 11.28 -13.02
CA GLU A 175 21.42 11.97 -11.84
C GLU A 175 22.32 11.87 -10.59
N ASN A 176 22.95 10.71 -10.36
CA ASN A 176 23.89 10.51 -9.25
C ASN A 176 25.19 11.29 -9.46
N ALA A 177 25.67 11.38 -10.71
CA ALA A 177 26.83 12.19 -11.05
C ALA A 177 26.63 13.68 -10.73
N VAL A 178 25.42 14.21 -10.98
CA VAL A 178 25.08 15.61 -10.64
C VAL A 178 25.02 15.83 -9.12
N ARG A 179 24.55 14.87 -8.33
CA ARG A 179 24.57 14.96 -6.85
C ARG A 179 25.99 14.95 -6.29
N ASP A 180 26.87 14.08 -6.79
CA ASP A 180 28.26 14.02 -6.34
C ASP A 180 29.04 15.30 -6.68
N CYS A 181 28.78 15.91 -7.84
CA CYS A 181 29.34 17.21 -8.21
C CYS A 181 28.85 18.38 -7.35
N LEU A 182 27.70 18.25 -6.69
CA LEU A 182 27.14 19.30 -5.82
C LEU A 182 27.50 19.10 -4.34
N SER A 183 28.02 17.92 -3.96
CA SER A 183 28.46 17.61 -2.59
C SER A 183 29.95 17.82 -2.32
N THR A 184 30.70 18.34 -3.31
CA THR A 184 32.12 18.67 -3.20
C THR A 184 32.32 20.18 -3.19
#